data_AF-A0A9D2G7S1-F1
#
_entry.id   AF-A0A9D2G7S1-F1
#
_cell.length_a   1.000
_cell.length_b   1.000
_cell.length_c   1.000
_cell.angle_alpha   90.00
_cell.angle_beta   90.00
_cell.angle_gamma   90.00
#
_symmetry.space_group_name_H-M   'P 1'
#
loop_
_entity.id
_entity.type
_entity.pdbx_description
1 polymer ?
#
loop_
_entity_poly.entity_id
_entity_poly.type
_entity_poly.pdbx_seq_one_letter_code
_entity_poly.pdbx_strand_id
1 'polypeptide(L)' 'EDAGGRQMEAVYFGDVGDCLRKMEEKKVMSFTYYPSINEYMGRRTLQLTIVNYQ' A
#
# COMPACT_ATOMS: atom_id res chain seq x y z
N GLU A 1 -2.40 7.05 -5.66
CA GLU A 1 -2.21 6.90 -7.11
C GLU A 1 -0.72 6.94 -7.39
N ASP A 2 -0.20 6.02 -8.20
CA ASP A 2 1.21 6.08 -8.61
C ASP A 2 1.44 7.10 -9.73
N ALA A 3 2.69 7.32 -10.12
CA ALA A 3 3.02 8.28 -11.18
C ALA A 3 2.39 7.94 -12.56
N GLY A 4 1.91 6.71 -12.76
CA GLY A 4 1.23 6.25 -13.96
C GLY A 4 -0.30 6.32 -13.88
N GLY A 5 -0.86 6.91 -12.83
CA GLY A 5 -2.31 7.02 -12.65
C GLY A 5 -2.96 5.75 -12.10
N ARG A 6 -2.19 4.75 -11.67
CA ARG A 6 -2.72 3.47 -11.18
C ARG A 6 -3.05 3.57 -9.70
N GLN A 7 -4.19 2.99 -9.32
CA GLN A 7 -4.62 2.84 -7.93
C GLN A 7 -4.69 1.36 -7.59
N MET A 8 -4.16 0.98 -6.43
CA MET A 8 -4.12 -0.40 -5.97
C MET A 8 -4.44 -0.42 -4.47
N GLU A 9 -5.07 -1.50 -4.02
CA GLU A 9 -5.33 -1.71 -2.59
C GLU A 9 -4.05 -2.19 -1.92
N ALA A 10 -3.70 -1.57 -0.80
CA ALA A 10 -2.52 -1.91 -0.03
C ALA A 10 -2.84 -2.01 1.46
N VAL A 11 -2.17 -2.93 2.14
CA VAL A 11 -2.31 -3.16 3.58
C VAL A 11 -0.93 -3.07 4.21
N TYR A 12 -0.83 -2.30 5.30
CA TYR A 12 0.38 -2.17 6.09
C TYR A 12 0.10 -2.64 7.53
N PHE A 13 0.97 -3.50 8.04
CA PHE A 13 0.90 -4.02 9.41
C PHE A 13 2.12 -3.51 10.18
N GLY A 14 1.96 -2.43 10.94
CA GLY A 14 3.01 -1.82 11.74
C GLY A 14 2.52 -0.57 12.46
N ASP A 15 3.44 0.34 12.81
CA ASP A 15 3.06 1.61 13.45
C ASP A 15 2.35 2.53 12.46
N VAL A 16 1.02 2.56 12.56
CA VAL A 16 0.17 3.39 11.70
C VAL A 16 0.35 4.88 12.01
N GLY A 17 0.66 5.25 13.26
CA GLY A 17 0.82 6.65 13.66
C GLY A 17 2.07 7.29 13.04
N ASP A 18 3.20 6.58 13.02
CA ASP A 18 4.39 7.03 12.30
C ASP A 18 4.18 7.07 10.79
N CYS A 19 3.50 6.06 10.24
CA CYS A 19 3.19 5.99 8.81
C CYS A 19 2.34 7.19 8.35
N LEU A 20 1.25 7.50 9.07
CA LEU A 20 0.39 8.63 8.75
C LEU A 20 1.12 9.98 8.82
N ARG A 21 1.97 10.18 9.85
CA ARG A 21 2.79 11.40 9.95
C ARG A 21 3.72 11.56 8.75
N LYS A 22 4.41 10.49 8.33
CA LYS A 22 5.28 10.54 7.13
C LYS A 22 4.49 10.78 5.84
N MET A 23 3.28 10.25 5.74
CA MET A 23 2.37 10.52 4.62
C MET A 23 1.93 11.99 4.56
N GLU A 24 1.72 12.64 5.71
CA GLU A 24 1.40 14.07 5.77
C GLU A 24 2.60 14.95 5.40
N GLU A 25 3.81 14.56 5.81
CA GLU A 25 5.05 15.30 5.52
C GLU A 25 5.50 15.18 4.06
N LYS A 26 5.23 14.05 3.41
CA LYS A 26 5.70 13.76 2.04
C LYS A 26 4.57 13.57 1.05
N LYS A 27 4.55 14.42 0.01
CA LYS A 27 3.61 14.32 -1.11
C LYS A 27 3.77 13.04 -1.95
N VAL A 28 4.98 12.48 -1.98
CA VAL A 28 5.31 11.24 -2.71
C VAL A 28 6.11 10.33 -1.78
N MET A 29 5.66 9.09 -1.65
CA MET A 29 6.29 8.06 -0.81
C MET A 29 6.74 6.87 -1.65
N SER A 30 7.79 6.19 -1.19
CA SER A 30 8.27 4.94 -1.78
C SER A 30 7.88 3.78 -0.87
N PHE A 31 7.29 2.72 -1.43
CA PHE A 31 6.86 1.54 -0.69
C PHE A 31 7.51 0.27 -1.25
N THR A 32 8.01 -0.57 -0.35
CA THR A 32 8.43 -1.95 -0.66
C THR A 32 7.31 -2.89 -0.26
N TYR A 33 6.82 -3.72 -1.19
CA TYR A 33 5.64 -4.54 -0.97
C TYR A 33 5.74 -5.93 -1.63
N TYR A 34 4.95 -6.86 -1.12
CA TYR A 34 4.68 -8.15 -1.77
C TYR A 34 3.27 -8.13 -2.38
N PRO A 35 3.13 -8.41 -3.69
CA PRO A 35 1.81 -8.51 -4.32
C PRO A 35 1.16 -9.86 -3.97
N SER A 36 -0.14 -9.83 -3.71
CA SER A 36 -0.97 -11.01 -3.45
C SER A 36 -2.30 -10.91 -4.19
N ILE A 37 -2.86 -12.04 -4.59
CA ILE A 37 -4.24 -12.10 -5.06
C ILE A 37 -5.13 -12.47 -3.89
N ASN A 38 -6.04 -11.57 -3.51
CA ASN A 38 -7.10 -11.88 -2.56
C ASN A 38 -8.29 -12.45 -3.34
N GLU A 39 -8.72 -13.65 -2.99
CA GLU A 39 -9.91 -14.28 -3.59
C GLU A 39 -10.98 -14.48 -2.52
N TYR A 40 -12.09 -13.75 -2.66
CA TYR A 40 -13.22 -13.82 -1.75
C TYR A 40 -14.52 -13.95 -2.53
N MET A 41 -15.29 -15.02 -2.27
CA MET A 41 -16.54 -15.33 -2.98
C MET A 41 -16.39 -15.33 -4.51
N GLY A 42 -15.27 -15.87 -5.02
CA GLY A 42 -14.97 -15.92 -6.46
C GLY A 42 -14.54 -14.58 -7.08
N ARG A 43 -14.45 -13.50 -6.29
CA ARG A 43 -13.89 -12.22 -6.72
C ARG A 43 -12.41 -12.18 -6.40
N ARG A 44 -11.58 -11.90 -7.41
CA ARG A 44 -10.12 -11.80 -7.31
C ARG A 44 -9.71 -10.34 -7.38
N THR A 45 -9.02 -9.85 -6.35
CA THR A 45 -8.45 -8.50 -6.31
C THR A 45 -6.95 -8.55 -6.06
N LEU A 46 -6.21 -7.64 -6.68
CA LEU A 46 -4.79 -7.47 -6.40
C LEU A 46 -4.64 -6.65 -5.12
N GLN A 47 -3.99 -7.22 -4.11
CA GLN A 47 -3.68 -6.56 -2.85
C GLN A 47 -2.17 -6.52 -2.64
N LEU A 48 -1.65 -5.38 -2.21
CA LEU A 48 -0.23 -5.21 -1.88
C LEU A 48 -0.04 -5.24 -0.37
N THR A 49 0.88 -6.07 0.13
CA THR A 49 1.28 -6.03 1.53
C THR A 49 2.55 -5.22 1.66
N ILE A 50 2.47 -4.05 2.29
CA ILE A 50 3.60 -3.13 2.48
C ILE A 50 4.48 -3.66 3.62
N VAL A 51 5.78 -3.70 3.36
CA VAL A 51 6.81 -4.17 4.31
C VAL A 51 7.72 -3.03 4.76
N ASN A 52 7.94 -2.04 3.89
CA ASN A 52 8.75 -0.87 4.21
C ASN A 52 8.25 0.37 3.47
N TYR A 53 8.54 1.55 3.99
CA TYR A 53 8.18 2.84 3.41
C TYR A 53 9.23 3.91 3.72
N GLN A 54 9.44 4.82 2.77
CA GLN A 54 10.36 5.94 2.88
C GLN A 54 9.73 7.26 2.44
#